data_AF-A0A7C1SDU7-F1
#
_entry.id   AF-A0A7C1SDU7-F1
#
_cell.length_a   1.000
_cell.length_b   1.000
_cell.length_c   1.000
_cell.angle_alpha   90.00
_cell.angle_beta   90.00
_cell.angle_gamma   90.00
#
_symmetry.space_group_name_H-M   'P 1'
#
loop_
_entity.id
_entity.type
_entity.pdbx_description
1 polymer ?
#
loop_
_entity_poly.entity_id
_entity_poly.type
_entity_poly.pdbx_seq_one_letter_code
_entity_poly.pdbx_strand_id
1 'polypeptide(L)'
;MAYNNSLRLDLQALGLEVKKANEILDLNEYAKSNSYLFPSKTKYDKPITEENVRLLFKKYAKRANLDPKFSCHSLRFTCGTLNVEAGMGAGELTLWLRHSSAESTTVYYEQARFEKQPERVSKVFGKYM
;
A
#
# COMPACT_ATOMS: atom_id res chain seq x y z
N MET A 1 -0.29 -17.87 -13.51
CA MET A 1 0.54 -17.24 -12.47
C MET A 1 1.09 -15.91 -13.00
N ALA A 2 0.32 -14.83 -12.89
CA ALA A 2 0.71 -13.52 -13.40
C ALA A 2 0.36 -12.47 -12.33
N TYR A 3 1.31 -12.13 -11.46
CA TYR A 3 1.12 -11.10 -10.43
C TYR A 3 2.37 -10.21 -10.28
N ASN A 4 3.05 -9.93 -11.40
CA ASN A 4 4.23 -9.05 -11.43
C ASN A 4 4.07 -7.86 -12.41
N ASN A 5 2.88 -7.65 -12.99
CA ASN A 5 2.66 -6.61 -14.01
C ASN A 5 2.06 -5.30 -13.48
N SER A 6 1.43 -5.27 -12.29
CA SER A 6 0.75 -4.05 -11.79
C SER A 6 1.71 -2.98 -11.30
N LEU A 7 2.73 -3.36 -10.51
CA LEU A 7 3.74 -2.42 -9.97
C LEU A 7 4.48 -1.63 -11.06
N ARG A 8 4.69 -2.24 -12.23
CA ARG A 8 5.41 -1.61 -13.34
C ARG A 8 4.57 -0.57 -14.08
N LEU A 9 3.26 -0.81 -14.16
CA LEU A 9 2.28 0.09 -14.78
C LEU A 9 2.02 1.32 -13.89
N ASP A 10 1.94 1.12 -12.58
CA ASP A 10 1.68 2.20 -11.62
C ASP A 10 2.85 3.21 -11.53
N LEU A 11 4.09 2.74 -11.68
CA LEU A 11 5.28 3.59 -11.68
C LEU A 11 5.39 4.46 -12.95
N GLN A 12 4.86 4.00 -14.09
CA GLN A 12 4.79 4.80 -15.31
C GLN A 12 3.72 5.90 -15.22
N ALA A 13 2.61 5.65 -14.54
CA ALA A 13 1.51 6.61 -14.37
C ALA A 13 1.88 7.82 -13.51
N LEU A 14 2.86 7.69 -12.61
CA LEU A 14 3.31 8.74 -11.70
C LEU A 14 4.39 9.68 -12.27
N GLY A 15 4.79 9.52 -13.55
CA GLY A 15 5.75 10.42 -14.20
C GLY A 15 7.17 10.43 -13.61
N LEU A 16 7.48 9.50 -12.71
CA LEU A 16 8.82 9.30 -12.18
C LEU A 16 9.64 8.56 -13.24
N GLU A 17 10.74 9.14 -13.70
CA GLU A 17 11.62 8.52 -14.70
C GLU A 17 12.00 7.10 -14.28
N VAL A 18 11.44 6.12 -14.99
CA VAL A 18 11.68 4.68 -14.84
C VAL A 18 13.18 4.32 -14.89
N LYS A 19 14.02 5.22 -15.43
CA LYS A 19 15.48 5.10 -15.45
C LYS A 19 16.11 5.06 -14.06
N LYS A 20 15.68 5.88 -13.10
CA LYS A 20 16.20 5.80 -11.72
C LYS A 20 15.68 4.57 -10.96
N ALA A 21 14.46 4.12 -11.25
CA ALA A 21 13.90 2.94 -10.60
C ALA A 21 14.68 1.66 -10.93
N ASN A 22 15.17 1.53 -12.18
CA ASN A 22 16.00 0.39 -12.60
C ASN A 22 17.41 0.42 -12.00
N GLU A 23 17.99 1.60 -11.73
CA GLU A 23 19.26 1.71 -10.98
C GLU A 23 19.09 1.45 -9.48
N ILE A 24 17.90 1.70 -8.94
CA ILE A 24 17.67 1.67 -7.49
C ILE A 24 17.52 0.23 -6.96
N LEU A 25 17.12 -0.76 -7.76
CA LEU A 25 16.81 -2.09 -7.21
C LEU A 25 17.00 -3.23 -8.23
N ASP A 26 18.24 -3.67 -8.47
CA ASP A 26 18.46 -5.10 -8.71
C ASP A 26 18.34 -5.87 -7.39
N LEU A 27 17.14 -5.79 -6.80
CA LEU A 27 16.78 -6.55 -5.60
C LEU A 27 16.90 -8.05 -5.85
N ASN A 28 16.80 -8.49 -7.10
CA ASN A 28 16.89 -9.90 -7.45
C ASN A 28 18.33 -10.40 -7.35
N GLU A 29 19.31 -9.61 -7.78
CA GLU A 29 20.72 -9.95 -7.60
C GLU A 29 21.15 -9.80 -6.13
N TYR A 30 20.69 -8.76 -5.43
CA TYR A 30 20.94 -8.57 -3.99
C TYR A 30 20.30 -9.66 -3.11
N ALA A 31 19.08 -10.10 -3.44
CA ALA A 31 18.39 -11.19 -2.75
C ALA A 31 18.97 -12.57 -3.11
N LYS A 32 19.67 -12.71 -4.25
CA LYS A 32 20.44 -13.93 -4.55
C LYS A 32 21.70 -14.03 -3.69
N SER A 33 22.30 -12.90 -3.30
CA SER A 33 23.50 -12.87 -2.46
C SER A 33 23.21 -12.81 -0.94
N ASN A 34 22.03 -12.35 -0.54
CA ASN A 34 21.64 -12.18 0.88
C ASN A 34 20.38 -12.96 1.23
N SER A 35 20.36 -13.59 2.41
CA SER A 35 19.21 -14.37 2.89
C SER A 35 17.93 -13.55 3.12
N TYR A 36 18.02 -12.21 3.20
CA TYR A 36 16.90 -11.31 3.49
C TYR A 36 16.88 -10.10 2.54
N LEU A 37 15.69 -9.75 2.04
CA LEU A 37 15.48 -8.57 1.19
C LEU A 37 15.82 -7.25 1.91
N PHE A 38 15.47 -7.17 3.20
CA PHE A 38 15.75 -6.02 4.06
C PHE A 38 16.56 -6.49 5.29
N PRO A 39 17.90 -6.47 5.21
CA PRO A 39 18.73 -6.87 6.33
C PRO A 39 18.77 -5.81 7.42
N SER A 40 19.15 -6.22 8.63
CA SER A 40 19.43 -5.31 9.73
C SER A 40 20.68 -4.48 9.44
N LYS A 41 20.68 -3.21 9.85
CA LYS A 41 21.82 -2.30 9.72
C LYS A 41 23.07 -2.81 10.46
N THR A 42 22.89 -3.55 11.54
CA THR A 42 24.00 -4.00 12.41
C THR A 42 24.41 -5.44 12.17
N LYS A 43 23.52 -6.27 11.60
CA LYS A 43 23.72 -7.71 11.40
C LYS A 43 23.12 -8.08 10.06
N TYR A 44 23.94 -8.10 9.01
CA TYR A 44 23.49 -8.31 7.63
C TYR A 44 22.93 -9.73 7.40
N ASP A 45 23.27 -10.67 8.27
CA ASP A 45 22.74 -12.04 8.34
C ASP A 45 21.34 -12.13 8.99
N LYS A 46 20.76 -11.01 9.43
CA LYS A 46 19.46 -10.97 10.11
C LYS A 46 18.50 -10.02 9.42
N PRO A 47 17.18 -10.29 9.48
CA PRO A 47 16.20 -9.37 8.93
C PRO A 47 16.09 -8.10 9.78
N ILE A 48 15.57 -7.03 9.19
CA ILE A 48 15.12 -5.87 9.94
C ILE A 48 14.05 -6.28 10.97
N THR A 49 14.14 -5.74 12.18
CA THR A 49 13.17 -5.99 13.25
C THR A 49 11.93 -5.12 13.05
N GLU A 50 10.79 -5.58 13.58
CA GLU A 50 9.54 -4.79 13.58
C GLU A 50 9.73 -3.43 14.26
N GLU A 51 10.46 -3.39 15.38
CA GLU A 51 10.78 -2.16 16.09
C GLU A 51 11.57 -1.17 15.21
N ASN A 52 12.55 -1.66 14.46
CA ASN A 52 13.31 -0.81 13.54
C ASN A 52 12.41 -0.26 12.42
N VAL A 53 11.50 -1.08 11.88
CA VAL A 53 10.50 -0.62 10.89
C VAL A 53 9.59 0.44 11.50
N ARG A 54 9.12 0.25 12.73
CA ARG A 54 8.28 1.21 13.46
C ARG A 54 9.00 2.54 13.67
N LEU A 55 10.25 2.51 14.13
CA LEU A 55 11.08 3.71 14.31
C LEU A 55 11.34 4.42 12.98
N LEU A 56 11.60 3.65 11.91
CA LEU A 56 11.79 4.18 10.55
C LEU A 56 10.52 4.90 10.08
N PHE A 57 9.35 4.27 10.25
CA PHE A 57 8.06 4.88 9.94
C PHE A 57 7.88 6.20 10.71
N LYS A 58 8.06 6.20 12.04
CA LYS A 58 7.88 7.41 12.87
C LYS A 58 8.83 8.54 12.45
N LYS A 59 10.06 8.21 12.08
CA LYS A 59 11.03 9.18 11.56
C LYS A 59 10.51 9.88 10.30
N TYR A 60 9.97 9.14 9.34
CA TYR A 60 9.44 9.73 8.11
C TYR A 60 8.08 10.41 8.32
N ALA A 61 7.22 9.84 9.18
CA ALA A 61 5.95 10.45 9.56
C ALA A 61 6.16 11.84 10.17
N LYS A 62 7.12 11.98 11.10
CA LYS A 62 7.49 13.28 11.68
C LYS A 62 7.98 14.27 10.62
N ARG A 63 8.79 13.82 9.66
CA ARG A 63 9.29 14.66 8.55
C ARG A 63 8.18 15.10 7.60
N ALA A 64 7.18 14.27 7.41
CA ALA A 64 5.99 14.56 6.62
C ALA A 64 4.91 15.32 7.41
N ASN A 65 5.20 15.72 8.66
CA ASN A 65 4.26 16.39 9.56
C ASN A 65 2.94 15.61 9.77
N LEU A 66 3.02 14.28 9.79
CA LEU A 66 1.89 13.41 10.08
C LEU A 66 1.63 13.31 11.59
N ASP A 67 0.35 13.12 11.95
CA ASP A 67 -0.06 12.89 13.34
C ASP A 67 0.69 11.69 13.95
N PRO A 68 1.25 11.83 15.17
CA PRO A 68 1.94 10.75 15.87
C PRO A 68 1.12 9.48 16.06
N LYS A 69 -0.21 9.50 15.95
CA LYS A 69 -1.06 8.31 16.05
C LYS A 69 -0.90 7.34 14.86
N PHE A 70 -0.46 7.81 13.71
CA PHE A 70 -0.32 6.97 12.52
C PHE A 70 0.79 5.93 12.67
N SER A 71 0.64 4.79 12.01
CA SER A 71 1.59 3.68 12.05
C SER A 71 1.68 2.97 10.70
N CYS A 72 2.52 1.93 10.62
CA CYS A 72 2.55 1.05 9.46
C CYS A 72 1.18 0.41 9.15
N HIS A 73 0.35 0.18 10.18
CA HIS A 73 -1.01 -0.31 9.98
C HIS A 73 -1.90 0.76 9.31
N SER A 74 -1.68 2.05 9.61
CA SER A 74 -2.36 3.14 8.91
C SER A 74 -2.00 3.19 7.43
N LEU A 75 -0.75 2.93 7.06
CA LEU A 75 -0.35 2.83 5.64
C LEU A 75 -1.08 1.68 4.95
N ARG A 76 -1.15 0.51 5.60
CA ARG A 76 -1.91 -0.63 5.08
C ARG A 76 -3.38 -0.28 4.89
N PHE A 77 -3.96 0.46 5.85
CA PHE A 77 -5.33 0.96 5.74
C PHE A 77 -5.49 1.84 4.51
N THR A 78 -4.64 2.86 4.35
CA THR A 78 -4.64 3.76 3.18
C THR A 78 -4.50 3.00 1.86
N CYS A 79 -3.58 2.04 1.77
CA CYS A 79 -3.44 1.22 0.55
C CYS A 79 -4.70 0.41 0.24
N GLY A 80 -5.36 -0.15 1.26
CA GLY A 80 -6.61 -0.87 1.06
C GLY A 80 -7.71 0.04 0.55
N THR A 81 -7.86 1.24 1.14
CA THR A 81 -8.88 2.22 0.73
C THR A 81 -8.66 2.68 -0.70
N LEU A 82 -7.42 3.01 -1.08
CA LEU A 82 -7.08 3.42 -2.44
C LEU A 82 -7.38 2.32 -3.47
N ASN A 83 -7.15 1.05 -3.14
CA ASN A 83 -7.51 -0.06 -4.01
C ASN A 83 -9.03 -0.20 -4.18
N VAL A 84 -9.81 0.01 -3.12
CA VAL A 84 -11.28 0.07 -3.22
C VAL A 84 -11.70 1.21 -4.13
N GLU A 85 -11.11 2.38 -3.98
CA GLU A 85 -11.43 3.56 -4.80
C GLU A 85 -11.08 3.36 -6.28
N ALA A 86 -10.00 2.63 -6.55
CA ALA A 86 -9.62 2.19 -7.90
C ALA A 86 -10.56 1.12 -8.48
N GLY A 87 -11.54 0.64 -7.70
CA GLY A 87 -12.57 -0.30 -8.15
C GLY A 87 -12.25 -1.77 -7.89
N MET A 88 -11.23 -2.09 -7.08
CA MET A 88 -10.92 -3.47 -6.71
C MET A 88 -12.14 -4.14 -6.05
N GLY A 89 -12.38 -5.41 -6.35
CA GLY A 89 -13.47 -6.19 -5.75
C GLY A 89 -13.13 -6.69 -4.34
N ALA A 90 -14.16 -6.95 -3.51
CA ALA A 90 -13.93 -7.26 -2.08
C ALA A 90 -13.17 -8.58 -1.87
N GLY A 91 -13.41 -9.57 -2.72
CA GLY A 91 -12.65 -10.83 -2.73
C GLY A 91 -11.19 -10.63 -3.12
N GLU A 92 -10.93 -9.80 -4.15
CA GLU A 92 -9.58 -9.48 -4.61
C GLU A 92 -8.79 -8.73 -3.52
N LEU A 93 -9.42 -7.75 -2.87
CA LEU A 93 -8.81 -7.00 -1.79
C LEU A 93 -8.53 -7.88 -0.56
N THR A 94 -9.44 -8.80 -0.23
CA THR A 94 -9.25 -9.76 0.86
C THR A 94 -8.04 -10.66 0.59
N LEU A 95 -7.89 -11.14 -0.65
CA LEU A 95 -6.74 -11.93 -1.07
C LEU A 95 -5.44 -11.09 -1.06
N TRP A 96 -5.49 -9.86 -1.54
CA TRP A 96 -4.35 -8.94 -1.60
C TRP A 96 -3.83 -8.59 -0.20
N LEU A 97 -4.74 -8.29 0.73
CA LEU A 97 -4.42 -8.04 2.14
C LEU A 97 -4.12 -9.33 2.90
N ARG A 98 -4.51 -10.51 2.39
CA ARG A 98 -4.46 -11.80 3.10
C ARG A 98 -5.23 -11.77 4.42
N HIS A 99 -6.42 -11.18 4.42
CA HIS A 99 -7.30 -11.26 5.59
C HIS A 99 -7.94 -12.65 5.67
N SER A 100 -8.01 -13.20 6.89
CA SER A 100 -8.66 -14.48 7.15
C SER A 100 -10.18 -14.41 7.07
N SER A 101 -10.77 -13.22 7.24
CA SER A 101 -12.21 -12.97 7.11
C SER A 101 -12.49 -11.77 6.20
N ALA A 102 -13.58 -11.86 5.44
CA ALA A 102 -14.05 -10.77 4.59
C ALA A 102 -14.52 -9.54 5.39
N GLU A 103 -14.91 -9.74 6.66
CA GLU A 103 -15.39 -8.70 7.56
C GLU A 103 -14.34 -7.62 7.82
N SER A 104 -13.06 -8.01 8.00
CA SER A 104 -11.96 -7.06 8.14
C SER A 104 -11.74 -6.21 6.87
N THR A 105 -12.19 -6.71 5.71
CA THR A 105 -12.12 -6.01 4.42
C THR A 105 -13.32 -5.08 4.22
N THR A 106 -14.49 -5.37 4.81
CA THR A 106 -15.70 -4.54 4.70
C THR A 106 -15.49 -3.11 5.21
N VAL A 107 -14.69 -2.93 6.27
CA VAL A 107 -14.35 -1.60 6.84
C VAL A 107 -13.73 -0.66 5.78
N TYR A 108 -12.95 -1.20 4.85
CA TYR A 108 -12.34 -0.42 3.77
C TYR A 108 -13.38 0.07 2.75
N TYR A 109 -14.39 -0.77 2.46
CA TYR A 109 -15.49 -0.39 1.57
C TYR A 109 -16.40 0.64 2.21
N GLU A 110 -16.69 0.50 3.49
CA GLU A 110 -17.49 1.48 4.22
C GLU A 110 -16.80 2.84 4.18
N GLN A 111 -15.53 2.92 4.55
CA GLN A 111 -14.77 4.17 4.53
C GLN A 111 -14.71 4.82 3.14
N ALA A 112 -14.34 4.06 2.10
CA ALA A 112 -14.29 4.57 0.73
C ALA A 112 -15.68 4.99 0.19
N ARG A 113 -16.74 4.34 0.66
CA ARG A 113 -18.12 4.68 0.26
C ARG A 113 -18.64 5.91 0.98
N PHE A 114 -18.28 6.13 2.25
CA PHE A 114 -18.69 7.29 3.02
C PHE A 114 -18.18 8.60 2.42
N GLU A 115 -16.92 8.63 1.96
CA GLU A 115 -16.32 9.83 1.36
C GLU A 115 -16.98 10.23 0.02
N LYS A 116 -17.50 9.27 -0.76
CA LYS A 116 -18.15 9.52 -2.06
C LYS A 116 -19.68 9.55 -2.04
N GLN A 117 -20.33 9.50 -0.88
CA GLN A 117 -21.79 9.57 -0.80
C GLN A 117 -22.41 10.76 -1.54
N PRO A 118 -21.94 12.02 -1.38
CA PRO A 118 -22.59 13.16 -2.02
C PRO A 118 -22.54 13.09 -3.56
N GLU A 119 -21.43 12.63 -4.14
CA GLU A 119 -21.26 12.47 -5.59
C GLU A 119 -22.11 11.34 -6.18
N ARG A 120 -22.31 10.25 -5.44
CA ARG A 120 -23.12 9.12 -5.92
C ARG A 120 -24.60 9.43 -5.85
N VAL A 121 -25.04 10.09 -4.77
CA VAL A 121 -26.42 10.54 -4.63
C VAL A 121 -26.77 11.52 -5.75
N SER A 122 -25.91 12.50 -6.04
CA SER A 122 -26.15 13.42 -7.16
C SER A 122 -26.18 12.73 -8.53
N LYS A 123 -25.33 11.72 -8.77
CA LYS A 123 -25.39 10.93 -10.01
C LYS A 123 -26.65 10.08 -10.17
N VAL A 124 -27.20 9.57 -9.06
CA VAL A 124 -28.41 8.75 -9.08
C VAL A 124 -29.64 9.64 -9.22
N PHE A 125 -29.77 10.69 -8.41
CA PHE A 125 -30.94 11.55 -8.39
C PHE A 125 -30.93 12.64 -9.47
N GLY A 126 -29.76 13.12 -9.90
CA GLY A 126 -29.63 14.04 -11.03
C GLY A 126 -29.95 13.41 -12.40
N LYS A 127 -30.18 12.09 -12.45
CA LYS A 127 -30.73 11.40 -13.62
C LYS A 127 -32.28 11.40 -13.65
N TYR A 128 -32.91 11.74 -12.51
CA TYR A 128 -34.37 11.73 -12.34
C TYR A 128 -34.97 13.12 -12.04
N MET A 129 -34.14 14.17 -12.09
CA MET A 129 -34.56 15.57 -12.19
C MET A 129 -34.22 16.11 -13.56
#